data_AF-A0A533YH93-F1
#
_entry.id   AF-A0A533YH93-F1
#
_cell.length_a   1.000
_cell.length_b   1.000
_cell.length_c   1.000
_cell.angle_alpha   90.00
_cell.angle_beta   90.00
_cell.angle_gamma   90.00
#
_symmetry.space_group_name_H-M   'P 1'
#
loop_
_entity.id
_entity.type
_entity.pdbx_description
1 polymer ?
#
loop_
_entity_poly.entity_id
_entity_poly.type
_entity_poly.pdbx_seq_one_letter_code
_entity_poly.pdbx_strand_id
1 'polypeptide(L)'
;MNETELSELLTAPGFFRFLAQQAKLSPEEVKRIYLRGRPWGLWPPDLDLSREAAETGVDVFTYLAALQPLLDMDSKQKEAQLAAYETTLTVDETTQPIPAVRAHVEKMAALSGEDEETICSLLHALYAYRQRVGQLSIQKVVESSKLKMEQDKAAAIAKLQRTIVAENERRKRS
;
A
#
# COMPACT_ATOMS: atom_id res chain seq x y z
N MET A 1 -7.94 6.54 13.16
CA MET A 1 -6.97 5.45 13.44
C MET A 1 -6.20 5.04 12.19
N ASN A 2 -6.87 4.94 11.03
CA ASN A 2 -6.26 4.45 9.78
C ASN A 2 -5.30 5.43 9.08
N GLU A 3 -5.47 6.74 9.27
CA GLU A 3 -4.56 7.74 8.68
C GLU A 3 -3.17 7.76 9.32
N THR A 4 -3.10 7.58 10.64
CA THR A 4 -1.83 7.52 11.38
C THR A 4 -1.03 6.28 10.99
N GLU A 5 -1.71 5.14 10.83
CA GLU A 5 -1.09 3.89 10.36
C GLU A 5 -0.57 4.03 8.93
N LEU A 6 -1.37 4.56 8.00
CA LEU A 6 -0.93 4.77 6.61
C LEU A 6 0.26 5.72 6.54
N SER A 7 0.21 6.82 7.29
CA SER A 7 1.30 7.79 7.34
C SER A 7 2.59 7.16 7.89
N GLU A 8 2.48 6.30 8.91
CA GLU A 8 3.60 5.55 9.45
C GLU A 8 4.17 4.54 8.45
N LEU A 9 3.32 3.76 7.78
CA LEU A 9 3.72 2.77 6.78
C LEU A 9 4.44 3.38 5.56
N LEU A 10 4.17 4.64 5.23
CA LEU A 10 4.86 5.37 4.16
C LEU A 10 6.23 5.93 4.60
N THR A 11 6.60 5.81 5.89
CA THR A 11 7.95 6.14 6.36
C THR A 11 8.88 4.93 6.26
N ALA A 12 10.18 5.17 6.07
CA ALA A 12 11.16 4.09 6.06
C ALA A 12 11.17 3.26 7.37
N PRO A 13 11.13 3.86 8.58
CA PRO A 13 11.04 3.09 9.82
C PRO A 13 9.76 2.25 9.93
N GLY A 14 8.60 2.80 9.54
CA GLY A 14 7.33 2.07 9.59
C GLY A 14 7.28 0.93 8.58
N PHE A 15 7.82 1.12 7.38
CA PHE A 15 8.00 0.08 6.37
C PHE A 15 8.81 -1.11 6.91
N PHE A 16 10.02 -0.87 7.42
CA PHE A 16 10.87 -1.95 7.93
C PHE A 16 10.28 -2.62 9.16
N ARG A 17 9.58 -1.88 10.03
CA ARG A 17 8.90 -2.45 11.20
C ARG A 17 7.75 -3.36 10.80
N PHE A 18 6.95 -2.95 9.81
CA PHE A 18 5.86 -3.77 9.29
C PHE A 18 6.39 -5.08 8.71
N LEU A 19 7.42 -5.00 7.87
CA LEU A 19 8.04 -6.19 7.28
C LEU A 19 8.63 -7.13 8.35
N ALA A 20 9.32 -6.58 9.35
CA ALA A 20 9.86 -7.33 10.47
C ALA A 20 8.78 -8.08 11.25
N GLN A 21 7.64 -7.42 11.51
CA GLN A 21 6.51 -8.04 12.18
C GLN A 21 5.89 -9.18 11.37
N GLN A 22 5.73 -9.00 10.05
CA GLN A 22 5.14 -10.01 9.18
C GLN A 22 6.08 -11.20 8.96
N ALA A 23 7.36 -10.94 8.71
CA ALA A 23 8.37 -11.97 8.47
C ALA A 23 8.92 -12.62 9.77
N LYS A 24 8.51 -12.11 10.95
CA LYS A 24 9.01 -12.55 12.27
C LYS A 24 10.53 -12.43 12.41
N LEU A 25 11.10 -11.35 11.87
CA LEU A 25 12.52 -11.01 11.93
C LEU A 25 12.73 -9.71 12.69
N SER A 26 13.98 -9.37 13.05
CA SER A 26 14.29 -8.03 13.55
C SER A 26 14.24 -6.97 12.43
N PRO A 27 13.88 -5.72 12.73
CA PRO A 27 13.94 -4.62 11.75
C PRO A 27 15.31 -4.45 11.09
N GLU A 28 16.39 -4.69 11.84
CA GLU A 28 17.77 -4.60 11.37
C GLU A 28 18.10 -5.72 10.38
N GLU A 29 17.66 -6.95 10.64
CA GLU A 29 17.79 -8.08 9.71
C GLU A 29 17.03 -7.82 8.43
N VAL A 30 15.75 -7.44 8.53
CA VAL A 30 14.94 -7.11 7.35
C VAL A 30 15.60 -6.01 6.54
N LYS A 31 16.07 -4.94 7.18
CA LYS A 31 16.75 -3.83 6.49
C LYS A 31 18.01 -4.30 5.77
N ARG A 32 18.83 -5.16 6.40
CA ARG A 32 20.06 -5.72 5.82
C ARG A 32 19.74 -6.56 4.58
N ILE A 33 18.79 -7.49 4.69
CA ILE A 33 18.38 -8.38 3.61
C ILE A 33 17.78 -7.55 2.47
N TYR A 34 16.84 -6.67 2.80
CA TYR A 34 16.13 -5.82 1.84
C TYR A 34 17.08 -4.92 1.03
N LEU A 35 18.11 -4.34 1.65
CA LEU A 35 19.06 -3.48 0.93
C LEU A 35 19.97 -4.27 -0.03
N ARG A 36 20.37 -5.50 0.31
CA ARG A 36 21.18 -6.37 -0.57
C ARG A 36 20.41 -6.88 -1.78
N GLY A 37 19.09 -6.99 -1.61
CA GLY A 37 18.19 -7.55 -2.60
C GLY A 37 17.60 -6.59 -3.62
N ARG A 38 17.92 -5.29 -3.57
CA ARG A 38 17.26 -4.33 -4.46
C ARG A 38 17.66 -4.55 -5.95
N PRO A 39 16.70 -4.48 -6.88
CA PRO A 39 15.26 -4.32 -6.67
C PRO A 39 14.53 -5.65 -6.38
N TRP A 40 13.57 -5.61 -5.46
CA TRP A 40 12.69 -6.75 -5.12
C TRP A 40 11.49 -6.92 -6.07
N GLY A 41 11.31 -6.01 -7.04
CA GLY A 41 10.28 -6.15 -8.09
C GLY A 41 8.82 -6.05 -7.63
N LEU A 42 8.59 -5.69 -6.36
CA LEU A 42 7.27 -5.49 -5.75
C LEU A 42 6.74 -4.07 -5.92
N TRP A 43 7.67 -3.14 -6.12
CA TRP A 43 7.48 -1.76 -6.53
C TRP A 43 8.49 -1.48 -7.64
N PRO A 44 8.16 -0.70 -8.69
CA PRO A 44 9.18 -0.23 -9.62
C PRO A 44 10.26 0.50 -8.80
N PRO A 45 11.54 0.17 -8.99
CA PRO A 45 12.63 0.65 -8.14
C PRO A 45 12.76 2.18 -8.07
N ASP A 46 12.16 2.89 -9.02
CA ASP A 46 12.35 4.31 -9.26
C ASP A 46 11.06 5.13 -9.11
N LEU A 47 10.00 4.54 -8.55
CA LEU A 47 8.72 5.23 -8.38
C LEU A 47 8.83 6.25 -7.24
N ASP A 48 9.24 7.47 -7.56
CA ASP A 48 9.04 8.64 -6.70
C ASP A 48 7.54 8.95 -6.69
N LEU A 49 6.79 8.18 -5.88
CA LEU A 49 5.34 8.28 -5.68
C LEU A 49 4.87 9.72 -5.42
N SER A 50 5.70 10.50 -4.74
CA SER A 50 5.40 11.89 -4.44
C SER A 50 5.47 12.75 -5.71
N ARG A 51 6.50 12.51 -6.54
CA ARG A 51 6.63 13.16 -7.84
C ARG A 51 5.56 12.72 -8.83
N GLU A 52 5.28 11.43 -8.97
CA GLU A 52 4.27 10.93 -9.93
C GLU A 52 2.86 11.42 -9.57
N ALA A 53 2.52 11.43 -8.28
CA ALA A 53 1.27 12.03 -7.82
C ALA A 53 1.23 13.54 -8.16
N ALA A 54 2.33 14.26 -7.93
CA ALA A 54 2.43 15.67 -8.27
C ALA A 54 2.31 15.94 -9.78
N GLU A 55 2.93 15.11 -10.64
CA GLU A 55 2.84 15.19 -12.11
C GLU A 55 1.42 14.94 -12.62
N THR A 56 0.65 14.11 -11.91
CA THR A 56 -0.77 13.84 -12.21
C THR A 56 -1.72 14.84 -11.56
N GLY A 57 -1.21 15.80 -10.76
CA GLY A 57 -1.99 16.84 -10.10
C GLY A 57 -2.89 16.32 -8.96
N VAL A 58 -2.66 15.10 -8.48
CA VAL A 58 -3.41 14.49 -7.38
C VAL A 58 -2.52 14.25 -6.16
N ASP A 59 -3.12 14.15 -4.99
CA ASP A 59 -2.35 13.77 -3.80
C ASP A 59 -1.91 12.30 -3.88
N VAL A 60 -0.86 11.96 -3.13
CA VAL A 60 -0.25 10.62 -3.12
C VAL A 60 -1.26 9.53 -2.76
N PHE A 61 -2.22 9.79 -1.88
CA PHE A 61 -3.18 8.77 -1.47
C PHE A 61 -4.21 8.48 -2.57
N THR A 62 -4.66 9.53 -3.28
CA THR A 62 -5.50 9.39 -4.47
C THR A 62 -4.77 8.63 -5.58
N TYR A 63 -3.49 8.93 -5.80
CA TYR A 63 -2.67 8.20 -6.77
C TYR A 63 -2.54 6.71 -6.43
N LEU A 64 -2.18 6.41 -5.17
CA LEU A 64 -2.07 5.03 -4.67
C LEU A 64 -3.38 4.26 -4.77
N ALA A 65 -4.50 4.88 -4.38
CA ALA A 65 -5.81 4.28 -4.48
C ALA A 65 -6.20 3.95 -5.93
N ALA A 66 -5.84 4.80 -6.89
CA ALA A 66 -6.10 4.57 -8.30
C ALA A 66 -5.26 3.43 -8.89
N LEU A 67 -4.02 3.26 -8.42
CA LEU A 67 -3.15 2.16 -8.85
C LEU A 67 -3.57 0.80 -8.26
N GLN A 68 -4.27 0.79 -7.12
CA GLN A 68 -4.53 -0.42 -6.34
C GLN A 68 -5.09 -1.61 -7.16
N PRO A 69 -6.06 -1.47 -8.08
CA PRO A 69 -6.56 -2.60 -8.86
C PRO A 69 -5.49 -3.28 -9.73
N LEU A 70 -4.59 -2.48 -10.32
CA LEU A 70 -3.48 -2.99 -11.13
C LEU A 70 -2.44 -3.68 -10.23
N LEU A 71 -2.17 -3.08 -9.07
CA LEU A 71 -1.22 -3.59 -8.10
C LEU A 71 -1.71 -4.90 -7.45
N ASP A 72 -3.01 -5.04 -7.20
CA ASP A 72 -3.63 -6.22 -6.59
C ASP A 72 -3.62 -7.43 -7.50
N MET A 73 -3.90 -7.24 -8.78
CA MET A 73 -3.91 -8.32 -9.75
C MET A 73 -2.51 -8.96 -9.87
N ASP A 74 -1.48 -8.12 -9.97
CA ASP A 74 -0.07 -8.55 -10.01
C ASP A 74 0.36 -9.22 -8.70
N SER A 75 -0.01 -8.63 -7.54
CA SER A 75 0.35 -9.18 -6.23
C SER A 75 -0.24 -10.56 -5.99
N LYS A 76 -1.53 -10.77 -6.25
CA LYS A 76 -2.21 -12.06 -6.02
C LYS A 76 -1.63 -13.17 -6.87
N GLN A 77 -1.31 -12.90 -8.14
CA GLN A 77 -0.70 -13.89 -9.02
C GLN A 77 0.69 -14.28 -8.53
N LYS A 78 1.53 -13.30 -8.18
CA LYS A 78 2.89 -13.57 -7.69
C LYS A 78 2.90 -14.24 -6.31
N GLU A 79 1.98 -13.86 -5.42
CA GLU A 79 1.82 -14.48 -4.11
C GLU A 79 1.37 -15.94 -4.24
N ALA A 80 0.45 -16.25 -5.16
CA ALA A 80 0.06 -17.64 -5.45
C ALA A 80 1.23 -18.45 -6.02
N GLN A 81 2.06 -17.86 -6.88
CA GLN A 81 3.27 -18.50 -7.38
C GLN A 81 4.32 -18.72 -6.26
N LEU A 82 4.45 -17.78 -5.33
CA LEU A 82 5.31 -17.92 -4.16
C LEU A 82 4.84 -19.02 -3.21
N ALA A 83 3.55 -19.07 -2.90
CA ALA A 83 2.97 -20.12 -2.05
C ALA A 83 3.17 -21.51 -2.67
N ALA A 84 3.00 -21.63 -3.99
CA ALA A 84 3.28 -22.87 -4.73
C ALA A 84 4.76 -23.26 -4.65
N TYR A 85 5.67 -22.29 -4.69
CA TYR A 85 7.11 -22.53 -4.51
C TYR A 85 7.43 -23.04 -3.10
N GLU A 86 6.90 -22.43 -2.06
CA GLU A 86 7.10 -22.86 -0.67
C GLU A 86 6.61 -24.30 -0.42
N THR A 87 5.55 -24.72 -1.13
CA THR A 87 5.09 -26.11 -1.06
C THR A 87 6.15 -27.08 -1.61
N THR A 88 6.94 -26.67 -2.60
CA THR A 88 8.08 -27.46 -3.11
C THR A 88 9.31 -27.44 -2.21
N LEU A 89 9.42 -26.48 -1.29
CA LEU A 89 10.50 -26.47 -0.27
C LEU A 89 10.22 -27.44 0.87
N THR A 90 8.94 -27.72 1.13
CA THR A 90 8.48 -28.52 2.27
C THR A 90 8.15 -29.97 1.90
N VAL A 91 7.92 -30.26 0.62
CA VAL A 91 7.55 -31.60 0.12
C VAL A 91 8.54 -32.04 -0.95
N ASP A 92 9.10 -33.24 -0.80
CA ASP A 92 10.06 -33.89 -1.73
C ASP A 92 9.40 -34.38 -3.04
N GLU A 93 8.27 -33.80 -3.44
CA GLU A 93 7.48 -34.24 -4.59
C GLU A 93 7.79 -33.45 -5.86
N THR A 94 7.76 -34.17 -6.98
CA THR A 94 8.13 -33.85 -8.38
C THR A 94 7.38 -32.69 -9.05
N THR A 95 6.81 -31.77 -8.30
CA THR A 95 6.15 -30.59 -8.85
C THR A 95 7.21 -29.70 -9.47
N GLN A 96 7.10 -29.45 -10.78
CA GLN A 96 8.04 -28.56 -11.45
C GLN A 96 7.96 -27.16 -10.81
N PRO A 97 9.08 -26.60 -10.37
CA PRO A 97 9.10 -25.27 -9.79
C PRO A 97 8.64 -24.23 -10.79
N ILE A 98 8.05 -23.15 -10.27
CA ILE A 98 7.78 -21.95 -11.06
C ILE A 98 9.13 -21.26 -11.30
N PRO A 99 9.69 -21.29 -12.52
CA PRO A 99 11.10 -20.99 -12.74
C PRO A 99 11.50 -19.56 -12.36
N ALA A 100 10.58 -18.61 -12.57
CA ALA A 100 10.83 -17.19 -12.31
C ALA A 100 10.88 -16.85 -10.80
N VAL A 101 9.96 -17.40 -10.01
CA VAL A 101 9.92 -17.16 -8.55
C VAL A 101 11.08 -17.87 -7.87
N ARG A 102 11.36 -19.12 -8.24
CA ARG A 102 12.53 -19.86 -7.78
C ARG A 102 13.83 -19.08 -8.05
N ALA A 103 14.07 -18.70 -9.30
CA ALA A 103 15.29 -17.97 -9.66
C ALA A 103 15.41 -16.63 -8.91
N HIS A 104 14.28 -15.98 -8.59
CA HIS A 104 14.30 -14.79 -7.75
C HIS A 104 14.67 -15.13 -6.30
N VAL A 105 14.01 -16.11 -5.67
CA VAL A 105 14.29 -16.50 -4.29
C VAL A 105 15.73 -16.97 -4.11
N GLU A 106 16.21 -17.87 -4.97
CA GLU A 106 17.58 -18.39 -4.95
C GLU A 106 18.62 -17.27 -5.11
N LYS A 107 18.41 -16.36 -6.07
CA LYS A 107 19.28 -15.19 -6.27
C LYS A 107 19.36 -14.35 -5.01
N MET A 108 18.22 -14.13 -4.36
CA MET A 108 18.10 -13.24 -3.22
C MET A 108 18.70 -13.85 -1.96
N ALA A 109 18.50 -15.16 -1.76
CA ALA A 109 19.17 -15.97 -0.76
C ALA A 109 20.69 -15.89 -0.92
N ALA A 110 21.19 -16.07 -2.15
CA ALA A 110 22.63 -15.98 -2.44
C ALA A 110 23.21 -14.57 -2.18
N LEU A 111 22.47 -13.50 -2.51
CA LEU A 111 22.93 -12.12 -2.30
C LEU A 111 22.87 -11.70 -0.82
N SER A 112 21.87 -12.16 -0.08
CA SER A 112 21.70 -11.82 1.33
C SER A 112 22.54 -12.70 2.25
N GLY A 113 22.84 -13.93 1.84
CA GLY A 113 23.43 -14.98 2.69
C GLY A 113 22.40 -15.66 3.60
N GLU A 114 21.11 -15.49 3.32
CA GLU A 114 20.01 -16.09 4.08
C GLU A 114 19.47 -17.33 3.35
N ASP A 115 18.70 -18.15 4.05
CA ASP A 115 17.99 -19.27 3.46
C ASP A 115 16.75 -18.83 2.65
N GLU A 116 16.26 -19.71 1.79
CA GLU A 116 15.15 -19.43 0.91
C GLU A 116 13.81 -19.24 1.64
N GLU A 117 13.61 -19.86 2.81
CA GLU A 117 12.40 -19.72 3.62
C GLU A 117 12.32 -18.30 4.21
N THR A 118 13.45 -17.77 4.68
CA THR A 118 13.59 -16.38 5.13
C THR A 118 13.28 -15.40 4.00
N ILE A 119 13.75 -15.68 2.77
CA ILE A 119 13.45 -14.85 1.60
C ILE A 119 11.98 -14.91 1.21
N CYS A 120 11.36 -16.10 1.22
CA CYS A 120 9.93 -16.24 0.93
C CYS A 120 9.07 -15.50 1.97
N SER A 121 9.44 -15.60 3.25
CA SER A 121 8.80 -14.85 4.35
C SER A 121 8.87 -13.33 4.12
N LEU A 122 10.01 -12.82 3.65
CA LEU A 122 10.15 -11.40 3.30
C LEU A 122 9.28 -11.00 2.10
N LEU A 123 9.19 -11.86 1.08
CA LEU A 123 8.36 -11.61 -0.10
C LEU A 123 6.87 -11.57 0.27
N HIS A 124 6.38 -12.50 1.09
CA HIS A 124 5.02 -12.45 1.64
C HIS A 124 4.77 -11.17 2.44
N ALA A 125 5.71 -10.78 3.30
CA ALA A 125 5.62 -9.51 4.03
C ALA A 125 5.50 -8.30 3.11
N LEU A 126 6.20 -8.31 1.97
CA LEU A 126 6.15 -7.25 0.97
C LEU A 126 4.81 -7.23 0.20
N TYR A 127 4.24 -8.39 -0.14
CA TYR A 127 2.89 -8.46 -0.72
C TYR A 127 1.85 -7.95 0.28
N ALA A 128 1.92 -8.38 1.54
CA ALA A 128 1.04 -7.93 2.61
C ALA A 128 1.13 -6.41 2.84
N TYR A 129 2.34 -5.85 2.79
CA TYR A 129 2.55 -4.40 2.88
C TYR A 129 1.83 -3.66 1.76
N ARG A 130 1.97 -4.13 0.52
CA ARG A 130 1.32 -3.51 -0.66
C ARG A 130 -0.20 -3.56 -0.56
N GLN A 131 -0.77 -4.71 -0.17
CA GLN A 131 -2.21 -4.85 0.07
C GLN A 131 -2.68 -3.86 1.15
N ARG A 132 -1.94 -3.75 2.26
CA ARG A 132 -2.33 -2.88 3.38
C ARG A 132 -2.29 -1.40 3.02
N VAL A 133 -1.21 -0.94 2.39
CA VAL A 133 -1.07 0.46 1.93
C VAL A 133 -2.17 0.81 0.94
N GLY A 134 -2.48 -0.09 0.01
CA GLY A 134 -3.55 0.05 -0.96
C GLY A 134 -4.94 0.21 -0.33
N GLN A 135 -5.29 -0.71 0.57
CA GLN A 135 -6.55 -0.69 1.29
C GLN A 135 -6.72 0.61 2.09
N LEU A 136 -5.68 1.01 2.82
CA LEU A 136 -5.69 2.23 3.62
C LEU A 136 -5.78 3.49 2.76
N SER A 137 -5.15 3.49 1.58
CA SER A 137 -5.22 4.60 0.63
C SER A 137 -6.63 4.78 0.07
N ILE A 138 -7.28 3.69 -0.35
CA ILE A 138 -8.69 3.71 -0.78
C ILE A 138 -9.58 4.23 0.35
N GLN A 139 -9.39 3.72 1.57
CA GLN A 139 -10.17 4.15 2.71
C GLN A 139 -10.04 5.66 2.95
N LYS A 140 -8.83 6.20 2.90
CA LYS A 140 -8.56 7.64 3.09
C LYS A 140 -9.26 8.50 2.03
N VAL A 141 -9.23 8.08 0.76
CA VAL A 141 -9.90 8.78 -0.34
C VAL A 141 -11.43 8.80 -0.14
N VAL A 142 -12.00 7.66 0.27
CA VAL A 142 -13.44 7.55 0.55
C VAL A 142 -13.85 8.43 1.73
N GLU A 143 -13.08 8.43 2.82
CA GLU A 143 -13.33 9.27 4.00
C GLU A 143 -13.24 10.76 3.67
N SER A 144 -12.21 11.16 2.92
CA SER A 144 -12.01 12.55 2.50
C SER A 144 -13.14 13.04 1.59
N SER A 145 -13.62 12.19 0.67
CA SER A 145 -14.75 12.49 -0.21
C SER A 145 -16.06 12.69 0.57
N LYS A 146 -16.32 11.84 1.57
CA LYS A 146 -17.50 11.97 2.44
C LYS A 146 -17.48 13.26 3.24
N LEU A 147 -16.33 13.58 3.86
CA LEU A 147 -16.17 14.78 4.67
C LEU A 147 -16.37 16.06 3.85
N LYS A 148 -15.84 16.09 2.62
CA LYS A 148 -16.05 17.22 1.68
C LYS A 148 -17.53 17.39 1.34
N MET A 149 -18.23 16.29 1.04
CA MET A 149 -19.67 16.32 0.73
C MET A 149 -20.51 16.84 1.91
N GLU A 150 -20.16 16.47 3.15
CA GLU A 150 -20.83 16.97 4.36
C GLU A 150 -20.59 18.47 4.58
N GLN A 151 -19.37 18.94 4.36
CA GLN A 151 -19.02 20.36 4.43
C GLN A 151 -19.78 21.19 3.39
N ASP A 152 -19.84 20.72 2.14
CA ASP A 152 -20.58 21.38 1.05
C ASP A 152 -22.08 21.47 1.37
N LYS A 153 -22.65 20.40 1.93
CA LYS A 153 -24.04 20.38 2.39
C LYS A 153 -24.29 21.38 3.52
N ALA A 154 -23.40 21.45 4.51
CA ALA A 154 -23.51 22.40 5.61
C ALA A 154 -23.42 23.87 5.11
N ALA A 155 -22.49 24.14 4.19
CA ALA A 155 -22.35 25.45 3.56
C ALA A 155 -23.59 25.85 2.76
N ALA A 156 -24.19 24.92 2.02
CA ALA A 156 -25.42 25.15 1.27
C ALA A 156 -26.61 25.45 2.21
N ILE A 157 -26.76 24.69 3.30
CA ILE A 157 -27.81 24.93 4.31
C ILE A 157 -27.62 26.31 4.95
N ALA A 158 -26.41 26.67 5.35
CA ALA A 158 -26.12 27.98 5.94
C ALA A 158 -26.42 29.13 4.97
N LYS A 159 -26.11 28.96 3.68
CA LYS A 159 -26.45 29.94 2.64
C LYS A 159 -27.97 30.09 2.50
N LEU A 160 -28.71 28.99 2.45
CA LEU A 160 -30.18 28.99 2.41
C LEU A 160 -30.79 29.70 3.61
N GLN A 161 -30.31 29.40 4.82
CA GLN A 161 -30.79 30.05 6.04
C GLN A 161 -30.56 31.57 6.01
N ARG A 162 -29.37 32.02 5.58
CA ARG A 162 -29.08 33.46 5.43
C ARG A 162 -30.00 34.12 4.40
N THR A 163 -30.26 33.46 3.28
CA THR A 163 -31.19 33.97 2.25
C THR A 163 -32.62 34.08 2.78
N ILE A 164 -33.12 33.07 3.51
CA ILE A 164 -34.46 33.08 4.11
C ILE A 164 -34.59 34.22 5.13
N VAL A 165 -33.58 34.41 5.99
CA VAL A 165 -33.58 35.50 6.98
C VAL A 165 -33.59 36.87 6.29
N ALA A 166 -32.72 37.08 5.29
CA ALA A 166 -32.67 38.33 4.53
C ALA A 166 -33.99 38.65 3.81
N GLU A 167 -34.64 37.64 3.22
CA GLU A 167 -35.93 37.79 2.54
C GLU A 167 -37.07 38.13 3.53
N ASN A 168 -37.07 37.48 4.70
CA ASN A 168 -38.03 37.79 5.77
C ASN A 168 -37.83 39.20 6.34
N GLU A 169 -36.59 39.68 6.49
CA GLU A 169 -36.34 41.06 6.89
C GLU A 169 -36.79 42.06 5.83
N ARG A 170 -36.60 41.75 4.55
CA ARG A 170 -37.02 42.62 3.44
C ARG A 170 -38.54 42.78 3.41
N ARG A 171 -39.29 41.70 3.61
CA ARG A 171 -40.77 41.72 3.69
C ARG A 171 -41.31 42.45 4.91
N LYS A 172 -40.56 42.54 6.01
CA LYS A 172 -40.95 43.31 7.19
C LYS A 172 -40.72 44.82 7.04
N ARG A 173 -39.92 45.24 6.05
CA ARG A 173 -39.58 46.65 5.78
C ARG A 173 -40.35 47.24 4.59
N SER A 174 -41.20 46.45 3.91
CA SER A 174 -42.14 46.88 2.86
C SER A 174 -43.55 46.97 3.43
#